data_AF-G8Y2S7-F1
#
_entry.id   AF-G8Y2S7-F1
#
_cell.length_a   1.000
_cell.length_b   1.000
_cell.length_c   1.000
_cell.angle_alpha   90.00
_cell.angle_beta   90.00
_cell.angle_gamma   90.00
#
_symmetry.space_group_name_H-M   'P 1'
#
loop_
_entity.id
_entity.type
_entity.pdbx_description
1 polymer ?
#
loop_
_entity_poly.entity_id
_entity_poly.type
_entity_poly.pdbx_seq_one_letter_code
_entity_poly.pdbx_strand_id
1 'polypeptide(L)'
;MILTCRSLDPQYVMRNETQVKSLEIDEVTWQAIITASLRKLYGIFGEASHFDLVQVFNNDPRLQAIIRIHYADESKFINSLMAYTFKLNRFTGGDIEASSHVKVIEILPD
;
A
#
# COMPACT_ATOMS: atom_id res chain seq x y z
N MET A 1 -0.92 -16.67 -1.31
CA MET A 1 -1.79 -15.73 -2.05
C MET A 1 -1.07 -14.41 -2.21
N ILE A 2 -1.07 -13.85 -3.43
CA ILE A 2 -0.36 -12.61 -3.77
C ILE A 2 -1.35 -11.46 -4.00
N LEU A 3 -1.09 -10.29 -3.41
CA LEU A 3 -1.85 -9.06 -3.65
C LEU A 3 -0.98 -7.99 -4.33
N THR A 4 -1.46 -7.46 -5.46
CA THR A 4 -0.84 -6.30 -6.12
C THR A 4 -1.48 -5.00 -5.61
N CYS A 5 -0.70 -4.14 -4.95
CA CYS A 5 -1.17 -2.92 -4.29
C CYS A 5 -0.89 -1.65 -5.12
N ARG A 6 -1.73 -0.59 -5.04
CA ARG A 6 -1.47 0.75 -5.64
C ARG A 6 -1.91 1.88 -4.72
N SER A 7 -1.15 2.98 -4.66
CA SER A 7 -1.26 4.02 -3.61
C SER A 7 -1.72 5.44 -4.03
N LEU A 8 -2.08 5.73 -5.29
CA LEU A 8 -2.43 7.12 -5.70
C LEU A 8 -3.69 7.22 -6.57
N ASP A 9 -4.49 8.25 -6.31
CA ASP A 9 -5.62 8.67 -7.13
C ASP A 9 -5.15 8.99 -8.58
N PRO A 10 -5.70 8.33 -9.60
CA PRO A 10 -5.36 8.59 -11.01
C PRO A 10 -5.44 10.07 -11.41
N GLN A 11 -6.41 10.83 -10.88
CA GLN A 11 -6.56 12.25 -11.21
C GLN A 11 -5.44 13.09 -10.61
N TYR A 12 -4.94 12.73 -9.43
CA TYR A 12 -3.78 13.38 -8.81
C TYR A 12 -2.51 13.08 -9.60
N VAL A 13 -2.32 11.82 -10.03
CA VAL A 13 -1.17 11.41 -10.84
C VAL A 13 -1.12 12.19 -12.16
N MET A 14 -2.25 12.36 -12.85
CA MET A 14 -2.30 13.13 -14.10
C MET A 14 -1.90 14.60 -13.92
N ARG A 15 -2.20 15.20 -12.76
CA ARG A 15 -1.90 16.63 -12.49
C ARG A 15 -0.49 16.86 -11.96
N ASN A 16 0.14 15.85 -11.36
CA ASN A 16 1.42 15.97 -10.66
C ASN A 16 2.42 14.92 -11.16
N GLU A 17 2.36 14.56 -12.44
CA GLU A 17 3.11 13.45 -13.03
C GLU A 17 4.61 13.50 -12.72
N THR A 18 5.23 14.69 -12.81
CA THR A 18 6.66 14.88 -12.53
C THR A 18 7.03 14.58 -11.08
N GLN A 19 6.23 15.04 -10.11
CA GLN A 19 6.44 14.77 -8.69
C GLN A 19 6.19 13.30 -8.34
N VAL A 20 5.22 12.67 -8.99
CA VAL A 20 4.92 11.24 -8.77
C VAL A 20 6.01 10.36 -9.38
N LYS A 21 6.59 10.71 -10.53
CA LYS A 21 7.69 9.95 -11.14
C LYS A 21 8.97 9.97 -10.30
N SER A 22 9.20 11.03 -9.53
CA SER A 22 10.33 11.12 -8.61
C SER A 22 10.05 10.51 -7.23
N LEU A 23 8.81 10.07 -6.99
CA LEU A 23 8.44 9.48 -5.72
C LEU A 23 8.81 8.00 -5.71
N GLU A 24 9.70 7.64 -4.80
CA GLU A 24 10.01 6.26 -4.48
C GLU A 24 9.38 5.90 -3.13
N ILE A 25 8.69 4.77 -3.06
CA ILE A 25 8.16 4.21 -1.82
C ILE A 25 8.92 2.92 -1.58
N ASP A 26 9.85 2.97 -0.64
CA ASP A 26 10.69 1.82 -0.31
C ASP A 26 9.93 0.72 0.44
N GLU A 27 10.62 -0.40 0.67
CA GLU A 27 10.06 -1.57 1.34
C GLU A 27 9.56 -1.27 2.76
N VAL A 28 10.33 -0.49 3.52
CA VAL A 28 10.00 -0.11 4.90
C VAL A 28 8.73 0.74 4.93
N THR A 29 8.60 1.67 3.99
CA THR A 29 7.44 2.54 3.85
C THR A 29 6.20 1.73 3.48
N TRP A 30 6.32 0.79 2.53
CA TRP A 30 5.22 -0.13 2.20
C TRP A 30 4.78 -0.96 3.39
N GLN A 31 5.74 -1.51 4.14
CA GLN A 31 5.45 -2.28 5.34
C GLN A 31 4.72 -1.43 6.37
N ALA A 32 5.18 -0.20 6.62
CA ALA A 32 4.53 0.73 7.54
C ALA A 32 3.09 1.08 7.11
N ILE A 33 2.85 1.32 5.82
CA ILE A 33 1.52 1.61 5.28
C ILE A 33 0.56 0.44 5.51
N ILE A 34 0.99 -0.78 5.18
CA ILE A 34 0.16 -2.00 5.29
C ILE A 34 -0.10 -2.33 6.77
N THR A 35 0.92 -2.23 7.62
CA THR A 35 0.75 -2.43 9.06
C THR A 35 -0.20 -1.40 9.66
N ALA A 36 -0.10 -0.13 9.24
CA ALA A 36 -1.00 0.93 9.68
C ALA A 36 -2.46 0.69 9.25
N SER A 37 -2.68 0.18 8.03
CA SER A 37 -4.03 -0.16 7.55
C SER A 37 -4.65 -1.30 8.36
N LEU A 38 -3.87 -2.36 8.61
CA LEU A 38 -4.29 -3.50 9.43
C LEU A 38 -4.61 -3.06 10.86
N ARG A 39 -3.74 -2.27 11.48
CA ARG A 39 -3.95 -1.71 12.82
C ARG A 39 -5.19 -0.84 12.91
N LYS A 40 -5.47 -0.05 11.86
CA LYS A 40 -6.62 0.86 11.85
C LYS A 40 -7.95 0.11 11.97
N LEU A 41 -8.08 -1.04 11.31
CA LEU A 41 -9.33 -1.79 11.27
C LEU A 41 -9.40 -2.90 12.34
N TYR A 42 -8.27 -3.53 12.67
CA TYR A 42 -8.22 -4.72 13.53
C TYR A 42 -7.38 -4.52 14.82
N GLY A 43 -6.91 -3.30 15.09
CA GLY A 43 -6.11 -2.98 16.28
C GLY A 43 -4.81 -3.78 16.35
N ILE A 44 -4.44 -4.20 17.57
CA ILE A 44 -3.20 -4.94 17.84
C ILE A 44 -3.17 -6.28 17.09
N PHE A 45 -4.32 -6.94 16.93
CA PHE A 45 -4.41 -8.19 16.17
C PHE A 45 -4.12 -7.99 14.68
N GLY A 46 -4.55 -6.86 14.12
CA GLY A 46 -4.18 -6.47 12.76
C GLY A 46 -2.69 -6.23 12.63
N GLU A 47 -2.12 -5.43 13.54
CA GLU A 47 -0.70 -5.08 13.55
C GLU A 47 0.23 -6.31 13.65
N ALA A 48 -0.19 -7.34 14.38
CA ALA A 48 0.53 -8.61 14.51
C ALA A 48 0.34 -9.58 13.32
N SER A 49 -0.48 -9.21 12.32
CA SER A 49 -0.73 -10.08 11.16
C SER A 49 0.52 -10.18 10.28
N HIS A 50 0.91 -11.42 9.97
CA HIS A 50 2.10 -11.69 9.19
C HIS A 50 1.84 -11.55 7.69
N PHE A 51 2.78 -10.92 6.99
CA PHE A 51 2.84 -10.86 5.53
C PHE A 51 4.30 -10.68 5.10
N ASP A 52 4.62 -11.14 3.90
CA ASP A 52 5.91 -10.90 3.26
C ASP A 52 5.75 -9.87 2.15
N LEU A 53 6.68 -8.94 2.05
CA LEU A 53 6.81 -8.06 0.90
C LEU A 53 7.70 -8.78 -0.13
N VAL A 54 7.07 -9.30 -1.20
CA VAL A 54 7.74 -10.13 -2.20
C VAL A 54 8.51 -9.27 -3.21
N GLN A 55 7.91 -8.15 -3.62
CA GLN A 55 8.51 -7.24 -4.59
C GLN A 55 7.95 -5.83 -4.44
N VAL A 56 8.82 -4.84 -4.54
CA VAL A 56 8.46 -3.42 -4.70
C VAL A 56 8.92 -2.94 -6.07
N PHE A 57 8.03 -2.30 -6.81
CA PHE A 57 8.32 -1.74 -8.12
C PHE A 57 8.74 -0.27 -7.98
N ASN A 58 9.99 -0.08 -7.57
CA ASN A 58 10.63 1.24 -7.57
C ASN A 58 10.73 1.76 -9.02
N ASN A 59 10.57 3.07 -9.23
CA ASN A 59 10.52 3.73 -10.55
C ASN A 59 9.27 3.43 -11.42
N ASP A 60 8.27 2.73 -10.89
CA ASP A 60 6.98 2.61 -11.57
C ASP A 60 6.04 3.75 -11.14
N PRO A 61 5.52 4.58 -12.07
CA PRO A 61 4.58 5.66 -11.73
C PRO A 61 3.28 5.14 -11.09
N ARG A 62 3.02 3.82 -11.15
CA ARG A 62 1.87 3.18 -10.53
C ARG A 62 2.07 2.91 -9.04
N LEU A 63 3.29 2.98 -8.50
CA LEU A 63 3.65 2.71 -7.10
C LEU A 63 3.04 1.39 -6.63
N GLN A 64 3.71 0.29 -7.00
CA GLN A 64 3.19 -1.04 -6.80
C GLN A 64 4.07 -1.87 -5.88
N ALA A 65 3.41 -2.73 -5.12
CA ALA A 65 4.05 -3.78 -4.35
C ALA A 65 3.25 -5.08 -4.44
N ILE A 66 3.96 -6.19 -4.34
CA ILE A 66 3.45 -7.55 -4.27
C ILE A 66 3.67 -8.03 -2.84
N ILE A 67 2.60 -8.38 -2.16
CA ILE A 67 2.67 -9.01 -0.84
C ILE A 67 2.15 -10.43 -0.87
N ARG A 68 2.77 -11.30 -0.07
CA ARG A 68 2.28 -12.64 0.22
C ARG A 68 1.63 -12.66 1.59
N ILE A 69 0.44 -13.24 1.66
CA ILE A 69 -0.30 -13.42 2.90
C ILE A 69 -0.81 -14.85 3.04
N HIS A 70 -1.15 -15.23 4.27
CA HIS A 70 -1.86 -16.47 4.53
C HIS A 70 -3.28 -16.42 3.95
N TYR A 71 -3.74 -17.49 3.30
CA TYR A 71 -5.04 -17.52 2.62
C TYR A 71 -6.22 -17.16 3.55
N ALA A 72 -6.21 -17.67 4.78
CA ALA A 72 -7.25 -17.39 5.77
C ALA A 72 -7.37 -15.89 6.14
N ASP A 73 -6.35 -15.09 5.86
CA ASP A 73 -6.30 -13.67 6.16
C ASP A 73 -6.73 -12.78 4.98
N GLU A 74 -7.11 -13.36 3.84
CA GLU A 74 -7.48 -12.62 2.62
C GLU A 74 -8.45 -11.46 2.89
N SER A 75 -9.61 -11.75 3.47
CA SER A 75 -10.63 -10.73 3.71
C SER A 75 -10.15 -9.66 4.70
N LYS A 76 -9.31 -10.04 5.66
CA LYS A 76 -8.73 -9.10 6.65
C LYS A 76 -7.83 -8.09 5.95
N PHE A 77 -6.92 -8.55 5.09
CA PHE A 77 -6.03 -7.67 4.34
C PHE A 77 -6.81 -6.79 3.37
N ILE A 78 -7.68 -7.37 2.53
CA ILE A 78 -8.46 -6.62 1.54
C ILE A 78 -9.30 -5.51 2.22
N ASN A 79 -10.03 -5.85 3.28
CA ASN A 79 -10.87 -4.88 3.99
C ASN A 79 -10.03 -3.78 4.64
N SER A 80 -8.89 -4.13 5.26
CA SER A 80 -8.03 -3.14 5.90
C SER A 80 -7.42 -2.15 4.90
N LEU A 81 -6.95 -2.64 3.75
CA LEU A 81 -6.33 -1.83 2.70
C LEU A 81 -7.35 -0.89 2.06
N MET A 82 -8.56 -1.39 1.75
CA MET A 82 -9.62 -0.58 1.17
C MET A 82 -10.18 0.48 2.13
N ALA A 83 -10.27 0.17 3.43
CA ALA A 83 -10.82 1.09 4.43
C ALA A 83 -9.83 2.19 4.88
N TYR A 84 -8.55 2.09 4.49
CA TYR A 84 -7.50 2.96 4.98
C TYR A 84 -7.11 4.03 3.95
N THR A 85 -7.58 5.26 4.19
CA THR A 85 -7.08 6.47 3.53
C THR A 85 -6.06 7.17 4.42
N PHE A 86 -4.94 7.58 3.85
CA PHE A 86 -3.85 8.23 4.56
C PHE A 86 -3.25 9.40 3.78
N LYS A 87 -2.45 10.22 4.46
CA LYS A 87 -1.63 11.24 3.82
C LYS A 87 -0.26 10.66 3.51
N LEU A 88 0.16 10.69 2.26
CA LEU A 88 1.39 10.04 1.81
C LEU A 88 2.65 10.60 2.51
N ASN A 89 2.72 11.92 2.69
CA ASN A 89 3.82 12.58 3.40
C ASN A 89 4.03 12.11 4.85
N ARG A 90 3.02 11.50 5.49
CA ARG A 90 3.21 10.91 6.84
C ARG A 90 4.15 9.72 6.85
N PHE A 91 4.29 9.06 5.71
CA PHE A 91 5.15 7.88 5.57
C PHE A 91 6.46 8.22 4.86
N THR A 92 6.43 9.14 3.89
CA THR A 92 7.61 9.47 3.08
C THR A 92 8.40 10.66 3.61
N GLY A 93 7.83 11.46 4.52
CA GLY A 93 8.46 12.69 5.04
C GLY A 93 8.62 13.82 4.01
N GLY A 94 8.17 13.62 2.77
CA GLY A 94 8.31 14.59 1.67
C GLY A 94 7.15 15.59 1.54
N ASP A 95 7.27 16.51 0.59
CA ASP A 95 6.31 17.61 0.38
C ASP A 95 4.99 17.20 -0.29
N ILE A 96 4.84 15.94 -0.69
CA ILE A 96 3.67 15.45 -1.40
C ILE A 96 2.50 15.23 -0.44
N GLU A 97 1.64 16.24 -0.31
CA GLU A 97 0.44 16.19 0.53
C GLU A 97 -0.77 15.52 -0.19
N ALA A 98 -0.54 14.33 -0.74
CA ALA A 98 -1.57 13.53 -1.40
C ALA A 98 -2.36 12.69 -0.40
N SER A 99 -3.70 12.67 -0.55
CA SER A 99 -4.53 11.64 0.08
C SER A 99 -4.46 10.36 -0.76
N SER A 100 -4.08 9.27 -0.11
CA SER A 100 -3.73 7.99 -0.71
C SER A 100 -4.52 6.85 -0.06
N HIS A 101 -4.74 5.78 -0.81
CA HIS A 101 -5.32 4.53 -0.32
C HIS A 101 -4.65 3.38 -1.05
N VAL A 102 -4.64 2.18 -0.45
CA VAL A 102 -4.10 1.00 -1.11
C VAL A 102 -5.22 0.22 -1.79
N LYS A 103 -5.15 0.10 -3.10
CA LYS A 103 -6.05 -0.75 -3.88
C LYS A 103 -5.40 -2.09 -4.22
N VAL A 104 -6.13 -3.18 -3.97
CA VAL A 104 -5.79 -4.51 -4.50
C VAL A 104 -6.19 -4.59 -5.97
N ILE A 105 -5.23 -4.89 -6.85
CA ILE A 105 -5.39 -4.94 -8.30
C ILE A 105 -5.62 -6.37 -8.78
N GLU A 106 -4.93 -7.33 -8.18
CA GLU A 106 -4.95 -8.73 -8.59
C GLU A 106 -4.71 -9.63 -7.38
N ILE A 107 -5.36 -10.79 -7.41
CA ILE A 107 -5.18 -11.87 -6.44
C ILE A 107 -4.73 -13.10 -7.21
N LEU A 108 -3.52 -13.57 -6.95
CA LEU A 108 -3.02 -14.81 -7.55
C LEU A 108 -3.20 -15.96 -6.55
N PRO A 109 -3.88 -17.06 -6.94
CA PRO A 109 -3.81 -18.30 -6.19
C PRO A 109 -2.37 -18.84 -6.25
N ASP A 110 -1.88 -19.38 -5.13
CA ASP A 110 -0.56 -20.02 -5.09
C ASP A 110 -0.52 -21.27 -5.99
#